data_AF-A0A0W0TXP7-F1
#
_entry.id   AF-A0A0W0TXP7-F1
#
_cell.length_a   1.000
_cell.length_b   1.000
_cell.length_c   1.000
_cell.angle_alpha   90.00
_cell.angle_beta   90.00
_cell.angle_gamma   90.00
#
_symmetry.space_group_name_H-M   'P 1'
#
loop_
_entity.id
_entity.type
_entity.pdbx_description
1 polymer ?
#
loop_
_entity_poly.entity_id
_entity_poly.type
_entity_poly.pdbx_seq_one_letter_code
_entity_poly.pdbx_strand_id
1 'polypeptide(L)'
;MEIIETNKAGTLSAAVTTLINTHIEAMGKNQVKNLYALVMEAIEPALFKEVLKFSHYNQSEAARCLGLSRGTLRTRLEAYFGEKYISKLKG
;
A
#
# COMPACT_ATOMS: atom_id res chain seq x y z
N MET A 1 13.41 -7.18 33.04
CA MET A 1 12.94 -7.85 31.81
C MET A 1 12.91 -6.77 30.74
N GLU A 2 13.97 -6.65 29.95
CA GLU A 2 14.06 -5.66 28.88
C GLU A 2 13.21 -6.15 27.70
N ILE A 3 12.18 -5.38 27.35
CA ILE A 3 11.36 -5.64 26.17
C ILE A 3 12.13 -5.14 24.94
N ILE A 4 12.87 -6.09 24.36
CA ILE A 4 13.20 -6.31 22.95
C ILE A 4 12.82 -5.17 21.99
N GLU A 5 13.88 -4.56 21.44
CA GLU A 5 14.02 -3.83 20.18
C GLU A 5 12.75 -3.30 19.50
N THR A 6 12.69 -1.97 19.39
CA THR A 6 11.75 -1.19 18.58
C THR A 6 11.81 -1.59 17.10
N ASN A 7 11.10 -2.66 16.75
CA ASN A 7 10.90 -3.13 15.39
C ASN A 7 10.06 -2.09 14.62
N LYS A 8 10.62 -1.43 13.61
CA LYS A 8 9.89 -0.50 12.71
C LYS A 8 8.64 -1.14 12.07
N ALA A 9 8.60 -2.48 11.90
CA ALA A 9 7.38 -3.16 11.46
C ALA A 9 6.27 -3.11 12.52
N GLY A 10 6.63 -3.04 13.80
CA GLY A 10 5.70 -2.84 14.91
C GLY A 10 4.99 -1.48 14.85
N THR A 11 5.67 -0.42 14.40
CA THR A 11 5.04 0.91 14.32
C THR A 11 4.06 1.03 13.15
N LEU A 12 4.40 0.50 11.98
CA LEU A 12 3.49 0.47 10.83
C LEU A 12 2.28 -0.46 11.09
N SER A 13 2.53 -1.64 11.65
CA SER A 13 1.47 -2.57 12.03
C SER A 13 0.51 -1.97 13.06
N ALA A 14 1.03 -1.26 14.07
CA ALA A 14 0.20 -0.55 15.05
C ALA A 14 -0.62 0.58 14.42
N ALA A 15 -0.04 1.35 13.49
CA ALA A 15 -0.75 2.41 12.79
C ALA A 15 -1.90 1.85 11.93
N VAL A 16 -1.65 0.79 11.17
CA VAL A 16 -2.67 0.11 10.35
C VAL A 16 -3.77 -0.51 11.22
N THR A 17 -3.39 -1.14 12.35
CA THR A 17 -4.35 -1.71 13.31
C THR A 17 -5.28 -0.64 13.87
N THR A 18 -4.71 0.51 14.25
CA THR A 18 -5.47 1.65 14.77
C THR A 18 -6.46 2.16 13.72
N LEU A 19 -6.00 2.37 12.47
CA LEU A 19 -6.84 2.83 11.37
C LEU A 19 -8.03 1.89 11.09
N ILE A 20 -7.77 0.57 11.03
CA ILE A 20 -8.80 -0.43 10.80
C ILE A 20 -9.83 -0.43 11.93
N ASN A 21 -9.37 -0.38 13.18
CA ASN A 21 -10.28 -0.34 14.34
C ASN A 21 -11.17 0.91 14.32
N THR A 22 -10.59 2.09 14.06
CA THR A 22 -11.36 3.34 13.92
C THR A 22 -12.40 3.23 12.82
N HIS A 23 -12.07 2.61 11.68
CA HIS A 23 -13.01 2.44 10.59
C HIS A 23 -14.16 1.47 10.93
N ILE A 24 -13.87 0.36 11.61
CA ILE A 24 -14.88 -0.60 12.08
C ILE A 24 -15.83 0.05 13.10
N GLU A 25 -15.29 0.87 14.00
CA GLU A 25 -16.08 1.60 14.99
C GLU A 25 -16.99 2.64 14.32
N ALA A 26 -16.47 3.38 13.34
CA ALA A 26 -17.22 4.41 12.61
C ALA A 26 -18.37 3.83 11.78
N MET A 27 -18.19 2.66 11.15
CA MET A 27 -19.25 2.01 10.37
C MET A 27 -20.25 1.22 11.24
N GLY A 28 -19.92 0.95 12.50
CA GLY A 28 -20.68 0.08 13.38
C GLY A 28 -20.41 -1.40 13.08
N LYS A 29 -20.07 -2.16 14.14
CA LYS A 29 -19.57 -3.55 14.07
C LYS A 29 -20.43 -4.52 13.22
N ASN A 30 -21.74 -4.27 13.09
CA ASN A 30 -22.66 -5.15 12.36
C ASN A 30 -22.87 -4.78 10.88
N GLN A 31 -22.28 -3.69 10.39
CA GLN A 31 -22.50 -3.19 9.02
C GLN A 31 -21.26 -3.26 8.12
N VAL A 32 -20.11 -3.63 8.68
CA VAL A 32 -18.85 -3.73 7.95
C VAL A 32 -18.92 -4.87 6.92
N LYS A 33 -18.92 -4.53 5.63
CA LYS A 33 -18.84 -5.48 4.50
C LYS A 33 -17.69 -5.09 3.60
N ASN A 34 -17.08 -6.06 2.93
CA ASN A 34 -15.98 -5.84 1.96
C ASN A 34 -14.76 -5.08 2.52
N LEU A 35 -14.49 -5.21 3.83
CA LEU A 35 -13.40 -4.50 4.50
C LEU A 35 -12.04 -4.75 3.85
N TYR A 36 -11.78 -5.97 3.40
CA TYR A 36 -10.53 -6.31 2.70
C TYR A 36 -10.33 -5.42 1.47
N ALA A 37 -11.33 -5.32 0.59
CA ALA A 37 -11.25 -4.51 -0.61
C ALA A 37 -11.05 -3.04 -0.26
N LEU A 38 -11.84 -2.51 0.68
CA LEU A 38 -11.75 -1.11 1.12
C LEU A 38 -10.35 -0.77 1.67
N VAL A 39 -9.79 -1.64 2.51
CA VAL A 39 -8.47 -1.43 3.09
C VAL A 39 -7.37 -1.52 2.01
N MET A 40 -7.44 -2.51 1.13
CA MET A 40 -6.44 -2.67 0.06
C MET A 40 -6.51 -1.52 -0.96
N GLU A 41 -7.70 -1.05 -1.31
CA GLU A 41 -7.91 0.13 -2.17
C GLU A 41 -7.36 1.42 -1.56
N ALA A 42 -7.27 1.51 -0.23
CA ALA A 42 -6.62 2.64 0.43
C ALA A 42 -5.10 2.48 0.50
N ILE A 43 -4.61 1.28 0.86
CA ILE A 43 -3.20 1.04 1.18
C ILE A 43 -2.35 0.84 -0.08
N GLU A 44 -2.77 -0.01 -1.03
CA GLU A 44 -1.95 -0.33 -2.20
C GLU A 44 -1.60 0.90 -3.06
N PRO A 45 -2.55 1.80 -3.40
CA PRO A 45 -2.22 2.99 -4.18
C PRO A 45 -1.26 3.92 -3.46
N ALA A 46 -1.44 4.11 -2.15
CA ALA A 46 -0.55 4.93 -1.33
C ALA A 46 0.88 4.35 -1.32
N LEU A 47 1.00 3.04 -1.10
CA LEU A 47 2.29 2.34 -1.14
C LEU A 47 2.98 2.51 -2.49
N PHE A 48 2.28 2.25 -3.60
CA PHE A 48 2.87 2.38 -4.93
C PHE A 48 3.29 3.81 -5.25
N LYS A 49 2.50 4.80 -4.85
CA LYS A 49 2.82 6.21 -5.09
C LYS A 49 4.09 6.63 -4.35
N GLU A 50 4.23 6.26 -3.08
CA GLU A 50 5.40 6.62 -2.29
C GLU A 50 6.66 5.88 -2.76
N VAL A 51 6.55 4.60 -3.13
CA VAL A 51 7.71 3.88 -3.69
C VAL A 51 8.10 4.39 -5.08
N LEU A 52 7.14 4.73 -5.94
CA LEU A 52 7.45 5.35 -7.24
C LEU A 52 8.15 6.70 -7.06
N LYS A 53 7.72 7.54 -6.12
CA LYS A 53 8.44 8.78 -5.83
C LYS A 53 9.86 8.51 -5.34
N PHE A 54 10.01 7.56 -4.41
CA PHE A 54 11.30 7.14 -3.86
C PHE A 54 12.23 6.62 -4.96
N SER A 55 11.70 5.88 -5.94
CA SER A 55 12.44 5.35 -7.08
C SER A 55 12.62 6.35 -8.23
N HIS A 56 12.32 7.64 -8.03
CA HIS A 56 12.34 8.67 -9.07
C HIS A 56 11.53 8.28 -10.33
N TYR A 57 10.41 7.59 -10.10
CA TYR A 57 9.48 7.07 -11.10
C TYR A 57 10.10 6.04 -12.06
N ASN A 58 11.17 5.36 -11.63
CA ASN A 58 11.71 4.18 -12.31
C ASN A 58 10.91 2.93 -11.90
N GLN A 59 10.30 2.27 -12.88
CA GLN A 59 9.44 1.10 -12.65
C GLN A 59 10.23 -0.13 -12.20
N SER A 60 11.41 -0.37 -12.79
CA SER A 60 12.24 -1.53 -12.45
C SER A 60 12.78 -1.43 -11.02
N GLU A 61 13.22 -0.23 -10.62
CA GLU A 61 13.65 0.09 -9.25
C GLU A 61 12.47 -0.06 -8.26
N ALA A 62 11.30 0.52 -8.59
CA ALA A 62 10.11 0.40 -7.74
C ALA A 62 9.66 -1.06 -7.57
N ALA A 63 9.62 -1.84 -8.65
CA ALA A 63 9.26 -3.25 -8.63
C ALA A 63 10.23 -4.04 -7.74
N ARG A 64 11.54 -3.76 -7.84
CA ARG A 64 12.57 -4.35 -6.97
C ARG A 64 12.35 -3.98 -5.50
N CYS A 65 12.08 -2.70 -5.20
CA CYS A 65 11.79 -2.24 -3.84
C CYS A 65 10.54 -2.90 -3.24
N LEU A 66 9.51 -3.10 -4.06
CA LEU A 66 8.24 -3.72 -3.65
C LEU A 66 8.30 -5.26 -3.61
N GLY A 67 9.36 -5.89 -4.12
CA GLY A 67 9.43 -7.34 -4.26
C GLY A 67 8.44 -7.91 -5.27
N LEU A 68 8.05 -7.12 -6.27
CA LEU A 68 7.09 -7.51 -7.30
C LEU A 68 7.78 -7.71 -8.65
N SER A 69 7.18 -8.53 -9.51
CA SER A 69 7.54 -8.49 -10.93
C SER A 69 7.12 -7.14 -11.54
N ARG A 70 7.86 -6.66 -12.54
CA ARG A 70 7.49 -5.44 -13.28
C ARG A 70 6.11 -5.56 -13.93
N GLY A 71 5.75 -6.75 -14.41
CA GLY A 71 4.42 -7.03 -14.96
C GLY A 71 3.31 -6.85 -13.92
N THR A 72 3.51 -7.41 -12.73
CA THR A 72 2.56 -7.28 -11.60
C THR A 72 2.41 -5.82 -11.17
N LEU A 73 3.53 -5.09 -11.01
CA LEU A 73 3.50 -3.67 -10.66
C LEU A 73 2.71 -2.89 -11.72
N ARG A 74 2.97 -3.12 -13.01
CA ARG A 74 2.28 -2.43 -14.10
C ARG A 74 0.78 -2.67 -14.08
N THR A 75 0.33 -3.93 -13.98
CA THR A 75 -1.10 -4.27 -13.90
C THR A 75 -1.78 -3.59 -12.72
N ARG A 76 -1.13 -3.57 -11.56
CA ARG A 76 -1.67 -2.92 -10.36
C ARG A 76 -1.74 -1.40 -10.51
N LEU A 77 -0.69 -0.77 -11.03
CA LEU A 77 -0.69 0.67 -11.32
C LEU A 77 -1.79 1.05 -12.32
N GLU A 78 -2.07 0.18 -13.30
CA GLU A 78 -3.09 0.43 -14.32
C GLU A 78 -4.48 0.43 -13.70
N ALA A 79 -4.75 -0.55 -12.83
CA ALA A 79 -6.01 -0.68 -12.10
C ALA A 79 -6.31 0.55 -11.21
N TYR A 80 -5.29 1.16 -10.61
CA TYR A 80 -5.48 2.28 -9.67
C TYR A 80 -5.31 3.67 -10.29
N PHE A 81 -4.47 3.83 -11.31
CA PHE A 81 -4.09 5.14 -11.86
C PHE A 81 -4.32 5.28 -13.38
N GLY A 82 -4.68 4.19 -14.06
CA GLY A 82 -4.95 4.15 -15.49
C GLY A 82 -3.70 4.11 -16.38
N GLU A 83 -3.90 3.72 -17.63
CA GLU A 83 -2.81 3.53 -18.62
C GLU A 83 -1.98 4.80 -18.86
N LYS A 84 -2.63 5.98 -18.88
CA LYS A 84 -1.97 7.28 -19.06
C LYS A 84 -0.98 7.64 -17.94
N TYR A 85 -1.13 7.05 -16.76
CA TYR A 85 -0.19 7.23 -15.67
C TYR A 85 1.08 6.42 -15.90
N ILE A 86 0.94 5.18 -16.35
CA ILE A 86 2.05 4.25 -16.59
C ILE A 86 2.94 4.72 -17.73
N SER A 87 2.35 5.23 -18.82
CA SER A 87 3.11 5.66 -20.00
C SER A 87 4.11 6.80 -19.74
N LYS A 88 3.98 7.49 -18.61
CA LYS A 88 4.87 8.57 -18.17
C LYS A 88 6.01 8.09 -17.27
N LEU A 89 5.97 6.83 -16.82
CA LEU A 89 6.98 6.26 -15.92
C LEU A 89 8.20 5.79 -16.70
N LYS A 90 9.39 5.95 -16.13
CA LYS A 90 10.64 5.46 -16.74
C LYS A 90 10.69 3.93 -16.62
N GLY A 91 11.31 3.27 -17.60
CA GLY A 91 11.45 1.80 -17.66
C GLY A 91 12.03 1.20 -16.39
#